data_AF-A0A2D4N005-F1
#
_entry.id   AF-A0A2D4N005-F1
#
_cell.length_a   1.000
_cell.length_b   1.000
_cell.length_c   1.000
_cell.angle_alpha   90.00
_cell.angle_beta   90.00
_cell.angle_gamma   90.00
#
_symmetry.space_group_name_H-M   'P 1'
#
loop_
_entity.id
_entity.type
_entity.pdbx_description
1 polymer ?
#
loop_
_entity_poly.entity_id
_entity_poly.type
_entity_poly.pdbx_seq_one_letter_code
_entity_poly.pdbx_strand_id
1 'polypeptide(L)'
;IEEEFVIASMFKELKIKMEKGNKRWNSLEAPESTLFTWDSKSTYIRCPSFFDKLARNPPPLQCIENAHVLLHLGDSVTTDHVSPAGSIARGSAAARYLMNKGLTPREFNSYGARRGNDAV
;
A
#
# COMPACT_ATOMS: atom_id res chain seq x y z
N ILE A 1 7.91 -27.84 31.61
CA ILE A 1 7.16 -27.71 30.34
C ILE A 1 7.42 -26.34 29.69
N GLU A 2 6.84 -25.21 30.10
CA GLU A 2 7.08 -23.94 29.38
C GLU A 2 8.55 -23.47 29.44
N GLU A 3 9.18 -23.47 30.62
CA GLU A 3 10.62 -23.18 30.79
C GLU A 3 11.56 -24.20 30.13
N GLU A 4 11.02 -25.33 29.66
CA GLU A 4 11.76 -26.42 29.03
C GLU A 4 11.66 -26.35 27.49
N PHE A 5 10.56 -25.82 26.97
CA PHE A 5 10.27 -25.73 25.53
C PHE A 5 10.29 -24.30 24.97
N VAL A 6 10.25 -23.27 25.81
CA VAL A 6 10.31 -21.85 25.41
C VAL A 6 11.50 -21.20 26.13
N ILE A 7 12.69 -21.48 25.62
CA ILE A 7 13.96 -21.11 26.25
C ILE A 7 14.60 -19.88 25.59
N ALA A 8 15.35 -19.10 26.39
CA ALA A 8 15.98 -17.86 25.96
C ALA A 8 16.89 -18.01 24.72
N SER A 9 17.49 -19.18 24.51
CA SER A 9 18.31 -19.46 23.31
C SER A 9 17.50 -19.39 22.02
N MET A 10 16.23 -19.82 22.01
CA MET A 10 15.37 -19.75 20.82
C MET A 10 15.18 -18.30 20.36
N PHE A 11 14.96 -17.38 21.30
CA PHE A 11 14.81 -15.95 20.98
C PHE A 11 16.11 -15.33 20.47
N LYS A 12 17.26 -15.71 21.07
CA LYS A 12 18.58 -15.25 20.60
C LYS A 12 18.85 -15.73 19.18
N GLU A 13 18.58 -17.00 18.88
CA GLU A 13 18.76 -17.56 17.55
C GLU A 13 17.83 -16.94 16.51
N LEU A 14 16.56 -16.74 16.85
CA LEU A 14 15.58 -16.06 15.98
C LEU A 14 16.02 -14.63 15.67
N LYS A 15 16.49 -13.89 16.67
CA LYS A 15 17.02 -12.53 16.47
C LYS A 15 18.18 -12.52 15.50
N ILE A 16 19.16 -13.41 15.67
CA ILE A 16 20.31 -13.53 14.74
C ILE A 16 19.85 -13.86 13.32
N LYS A 17 18.85 -14.74 13.16
CA LYS A 17 18.30 -15.09 11.84
C LYS A 17 17.56 -13.93 11.19
N MET A 18 16.81 -13.14 11.97
CA MET A 18 16.10 -11.95 11.46
C MET A 18 17.08 -10.86 11.02
N GLU A 19 18.10 -10.58 11.82
CA GLU A 19 19.13 -9.57 11.52
C GLU A 19 19.95 -9.93 10.28
N LYS A 20 20.30 -11.22 10.11
CA LYS A 20 21.03 -11.69 8.92
C LYS A 20 20.18 -11.70 7.65
N GLY A 21 18.85 -11.69 7.77
CA GLY A 21 17.95 -11.89 6.65
C GLY A 21 18.16 -13.24 5.94
N ASN A 22 17.55 -13.39 4.76
CA ASN A 22 17.80 -14.54 3.90
C ASN A 22 18.55 -14.10 2.62
N LYS A 23 19.09 -15.06 1.86
CA LYS A 23 19.87 -14.77 0.65
C LYS A 23 19.11 -13.91 -0.36
N ARG A 24 17.79 -14.11 -0.50
CA ARG A 24 16.95 -13.35 -1.46
C ARG A 24 16.75 -11.91 -1.01
N TRP A 25 16.56 -11.68 0.29
CA TRP A 25 16.43 -10.35 0.87
C TRP A 25 17.73 -9.54 0.72
N ASN A 26 18.86 -10.16 1.08
CA ASN A 26 20.16 -9.49 1.02
C ASN A 26 20.66 -9.25 -0.40
N SER A 27 20.12 -9.97 -1.40
CA SER A 27 20.46 -9.77 -2.82
C SER A 27 19.61 -8.72 -3.52
N LEU A 28 18.61 -8.11 -2.85
CA LEU A 28 17.82 -7.04 -3.43
C LEU A 28 18.67 -5.77 -3.52
N GLU A 29 18.77 -5.23 -4.72
CA GLU A 29 19.39 -3.93 -4.94
C GLU A 29 18.44 -2.82 -4.48
N ALA A 30 18.95 -1.88 -3.68
CA ALA A 30 18.22 -0.70 -3.25
C ALA A 30 19.11 0.54 -3.40
N PRO A 31 18.57 1.67 -3.91
CA PRO A 31 19.35 2.90 -4.04
C PRO A 31 19.69 3.48 -2.66
N GLU A 32 20.89 4.06 -2.54
CA GLU A 32 21.36 4.75 -1.31
C GLU A 32 20.94 6.23 -1.25
N SER A 33 20.05 6.67 -2.14
CA SER A 33 19.66 8.09 -2.26
C SER A 33 18.74 8.52 -1.10
N THR A 34 18.93 9.75 -0.62
CA THR A 34 18.04 10.34 0.40
C THR A 34 16.60 10.53 -0.10
N LEU A 35 16.44 10.86 -1.38
CA LEU A 35 15.13 10.96 -2.03
C LEU A 35 14.86 9.69 -2.83
N PHE A 36 13.63 9.19 -2.75
CA PHE A 36 13.22 8.01 -3.49
C PHE A 36 13.09 8.32 -4.99
N THR A 37 13.70 7.48 -5.83
CA THR A 37 13.64 7.61 -7.29
C THR A 37 12.33 7.01 -7.80
N TRP A 38 11.32 7.85 -7.98
CA TRP A 38 10.01 7.42 -8.50
C TRP A 38 10.10 6.92 -9.94
N ASP A 39 9.65 5.70 -10.19
CA ASP A 39 9.52 5.15 -11.54
C ASP A 39 8.10 5.41 -12.09
N SER A 40 8.01 6.19 -13.18
CA SER A 40 6.74 6.50 -13.85
C SER A 40 6.06 5.29 -14.51
N LYS A 41 6.81 4.21 -14.75
CA LYS A 41 6.28 2.95 -15.29
C LYS A 41 5.80 2.00 -14.20
N SER A 42 6.15 2.26 -12.95
CA SER A 42 5.77 1.41 -11.83
C SER A 42 4.25 1.32 -11.69
N THR A 43 3.76 0.10 -11.48
CA THR A 43 2.36 -0.16 -11.14
C THR A 43 2.18 -0.49 -9.66
N TYR A 44 3.24 -0.45 -8.85
CA TYR A 44 3.22 -0.79 -7.43
C TYR A 44 3.52 0.40 -6.51
N ILE A 45 4.44 1.28 -6.90
CA ILE A 45 4.90 2.41 -6.10
C ILE A 45 4.79 3.66 -6.95
N ARG A 46 3.99 4.63 -6.49
CA ARG A 46 3.75 5.91 -7.17
C ARG A 46 3.84 7.04 -6.14
N CYS A 47 4.31 8.20 -6.57
CA CYS A 47 4.30 9.40 -5.74
C CYS A 47 2.86 9.93 -5.64
N PRO A 48 2.24 9.97 -4.44
CA PRO A 48 0.89 10.47 -4.28
C PRO A 48 0.86 12.01 -4.27
N SER A 49 -0.26 12.59 -4.69
CA SER A 49 -0.45 14.04 -4.80
C SER A 49 -0.80 14.76 -3.49
N PHE A 50 -0.70 14.08 -2.34
CA PHE A 50 -1.12 14.62 -1.04
C PHE A 50 -0.45 15.95 -0.67
N PHE A 51 0.78 16.16 -1.12
CA PHE A 51 1.59 17.32 -0.77
C PHE A 51 1.77 18.33 -1.91
N ASP A 52 1.13 18.13 -3.07
CA ASP A 52 1.32 18.99 -4.26
C ASP A 52 0.96 20.46 -4.01
N LYS A 53 0.03 20.70 -3.08
CA LYS A 53 -0.43 22.05 -2.70
C LYS A 53 -0.11 22.39 -1.25
N LEU A 54 0.84 21.68 -0.63
CA LEU A 54 1.23 21.93 0.75
C LEU A 54 1.86 23.33 0.88
N ALA A 55 1.21 24.20 1.63
CA ALA A 55 1.72 25.53 1.96
C ALA A 55 2.37 25.51 3.34
N ARG A 56 3.40 26.34 3.54
CA ARG A 56 4.09 26.49 4.84
C ARG A 56 3.13 26.91 5.96
N ASN A 57 2.20 27.79 5.64
CA ASN A 57 1.11 28.19 6.52
C ASN A 57 -0.19 27.61 5.97
N PRO A 58 -1.00 26.91 6.78
CA PRO A 58 -2.26 26.36 6.31
C PRO A 58 -3.21 27.49 5.91
N PRO A 59 -3.98 27.34 4.81
CA PRO A 59 -5.04 28.28 4.48
C PRO A 59 -6.12 28.27 5.57
N PRO A 60 -6.93 29.34 5.67
CA PRO A 60 -8.09 29.33 6.55
C PRO A 60 -9.06 28.21 6.13
N LEU A 61 -9.81 27.69 7.11
CA LEU A 61 -10.87 26.72 6.86
C LEU A 61 -11.90 27.32 5.89
N GLN A 62 -12.36 26.51 4.94
CA GLN A 62 -13.35 26.91 3.94
C GLN A 62 -14.65 26.17 4.16
N CYS A 63 -15.77 26.83 3.89
CA CYS A 63 -17.08 26.19 3.86
C CYS A 63 -17.18 25.25 2.66
N ILE A 64 -17.86 24.12 2.85
CA ILE A 64 -18.26 23.24 1.75
C ILE A 64 -19.61 23.74 1.22
N GLU A 65 -19.63 24.28 0.02
CA GLU A 65 -20.84 24.83 -0.61
C GLU A 65 -21.28 23.97 -1.80
N ASN A 66 -22.58 23.75 -1.96
CA ASN A 66 -23.18 23.02 -3.09
C ASN A 66 -22.61 21.59 -3.31
N ALA A 67 -22.21 20.90 -2.24
CA ALA A 67 -21.75 19.52 -2.34
C ALA A 67 -22.90 18.55 -2.64
N HIS A 68 -22.58 17.49 -3.39
CA HIS A 68 -23.49 16.39 -3.69
C HIS A 68 -23.14 15.15 -2.86
N VAL A 69 -24.16 14.38 -2.50
CA VAL A 69 -23.98 13.08 -1.83
C VAL A 69 -23.40 12.09 -2.84
N LEU A 70 -22.16 11.63 -2.60
CA LEU A 70 -21.52 10.60 -3.43
C LEU A 70 -22.06 9.20 -3.12
N LEU A 71 -22.31 8.91 -1.84
CA LEU A 71 -22.82 7.63 -1.35
C LEU A 71 -23.87 7.88 -0.26
N HIS A 72 -25.01 7.18 -0.35
CA HIS A 72 -26.01 7.12 0.72
C HIS A 72 -26.02 5.67 1.24
N LEU A 73 -25.48 5.46 2.43
CA LEU A 73 -25.21 4.15 3.01
C LEU A 73 -26.08 3.89 4.24
N GLY A 74 -26.29 2.62 4.58
CA GLY A 74 -26.95 2.19 5.82
C GLY A 74 -25.96 1.90 6.94
N ASP A 75 -26.37 1.05 7.89
CA ASP A 75 -25.55 0.68 9.04
C ASP A 75 -24.47 -0.36 8.72
N SER A 76 -23.50 -0.50 9.62
CA SER A 76 -22.46 -1.56 9.58
C SER A 76 -21.54 -1.52 8.36
N VAL A 77 -21.28 -0.33 7.82
CA VAL A 77 -20.25 -0.12 6.79
C VAL A 77 -18.87 -0.33 7.40
N THR A 78 -18.24 -1.45 7.04
CA THR A 78 -16.87 -1.78 7.47
C THR A 78 -15.81 -1.15 6.58
N THR A 79 -14.56 -1.15 7.04
CA THR A 79 -13.41 -0.69 6.25
C THR A 79 -13.17 -1.52 5.00
N ASP A 80 -13.59 -2.79 4.95
CA ASP A 80 -13.47 -3.61 3.74
C ASP A 80 -14.45 -3.17 2.65
N HIS A 81 -15.58 -2.55 3.00
CA HIS A 81 -16.47 -1.92 2.03
C HIS A 81 -15.86 -0.63 1.46
N VAL A 82 -15.15 0.14 2.29
CA VAL A 82 -14.54 1.42 1.91
C VAL A 82 -13.20 1.23 1.20
N SER A 83 -12.40 0.25 1.62
CA SER A 83 -11.03 -0.02 1.18
C SER A 83 -10.81 -1.54 1.13
N PRO A 84 -11.30 -2.22 0.07
CA PRO A 84 -11.12 -3.66 -0.07
C PRO A 84 -9.63 -3.99 -0.19
N ALA A 85 -9.18 -5.08 0.45
CA ALA A 85 -7.79 -5.52 0.37
C ALA A 85 -7.58 -6.74 -0.56
N GLY A 86 -8.66 -7.41 -0.95
CA GLY A 86 -8.64 -8.67 -1.71
C GLY A 86 -8.39 -8.50 -3.22
N SER A 87 -8.79 -9.51 -3.99
CA SER A 87 -8.59 -9.57 -5.44
C SER A 87 -9.29 -8.42 -6.18
N ILE A 88 -8.63 -7.88 -7.20
CA ILE A 88 -9.19 -6.83 -8.05
C ILE A 88 -10.17 -7.43 -9.06
N ALA A 89 -11.45 -7.04 -8.98
CA ALA A 89 -12.49 -7.53 -9.87
C ALA A 89 -12.29 -7.04 -11.31
N ARG A 90 -12.48 -7.92 -12.31
CA ARG A 90 -12.22 -7.61 -13.74
C ARG A 90 -13.02 -6.43 -14.29
N GLY A 91 -14.23 -6.19 -13.78
CA GLY A 91 -15.09 -5.07 -14.19
C GLY A 91 -14.83 -3.76 -13.44
N SER A 92 -13.87 -3.71 -12.52
CA SER A 92 -13.62 -2.53 -11.68
C SER A 92 -12.87 -1.42 -12.43
N ALA A 93 -12.88 -0.21 -11.85
CA ALA A 93 -12.06 0.89 -12.34
C ALA A 93 -10.54 0.58 -12.24
N ALA A 94 -10.11 -0.05 -11.15
CA ALA A 94 -8.73 -0.48 -10.93
C ALA A 94 -8.27 -1.47 -12.02
N ALA A 95 -9.10 -2.45 -12.37
CA ALA A 95 -8.78 -3.37 -13.47
C ALA A 95 -8.57 -2.65 -14.80
N ARG A 96 -9.43 -1.68 -15.15
CA ARG A 96 -9.27 -0.87 -16.37
C ARG A 96 -7.97 -0.07 -16.33
N TYR A 97 -7.63 0.55 -15.20
CA TYR A 97 -6.37 1.26 -15.03
C TYR A 97 -5.15 0.34 -15.26
N LEU A 98 -5.13 -0.84 -14.64
CA LEU A 98 -4.03 -1.80 -14.77
C LEU A 98 -3.94 -2.40 -16.20
N MET A 99 -5.08 -2.64 -16.85
CA MET A 99 -5.12 -3.08 -18.26
C MET A 99 -4.57 -2.01 -19.21
N ASN A 100 -4.91 -0.74 -18.98
CA ASN A 100 -4.33 0.37 -19.75
C ASN A 100 -2.82 0.52 -19.55
N LYS A 101 -2.28 -0.02 -18.45
CA LYS A 101 -0.84 -0.16 -18.17
C LYS A 101 -0.25 -1.46 -18.72
N GLY A 102 -1.03 -2.28 -19.43
CA GLY A 102 -0.58 -3.50 -20.11
C GLY A 102 -0.66 -4.78 -19.28
N LEU A 103 -1.27 -4.76 -18.09
CA LEU A 103 -1.35 -5.95 -17.23
C LEU A 103 -2.55 -6.82 -17.59
N THR A 104 -2.37 -8.14 -17.50
CA THR A 104 -3.43 -9.13 -17.61
C THR A 104 -4.11 -9.37 -16.24
N PRO A 105 -5.33 -9.92 -16.19
CA PRO A 105 -6.02 -10.19 -14.93
C PRO A 105 -5.25 -11.06 -13.93
N ARG A 106 -4.36 -11.94 -14.39
CA ARG A 106 -3.51 -12.76 -13.52
C ARG A 106 -2.44 -11.94 -12.80
N GLU A 107 -2.06 -10.79 -13.36
CA GLU A 107 -0.99 -9.92 -12.88
C GLU A 107 -1.51 -8.79 -11.99
N PHE A 108 -2.83 -8.63 -11.85
CA PHE A 108 -3.42 -7.55 -11.06
C PHE A 108 -2.97 -7.59 -9.59
N ASN A 109 -2.78 -8.79 -9.05
CA ASN A 109 -2.55 -9.00 -7.61
C ASN A 109 -3.79 -8.54 -6.79
N SER A 110 -3.62 -8.32 -5.49
CA SER A 110 -4.67 -7.80 -4.61
C SER A 110 -4.60 -6.27 -4.46
N TYR A 111 -5.70 -5.64 -4.04
CA TYR A 111 -5.68 -4.23 -3.65
C TYR A 111 -4.67 -3.97 -2.53
N GLY A 112 -4.54 -4.90 -1.57
CA GLY A 112 -3.54 -4.80 -0.51
C GLY A 112 -2.10 -4.72 -1.03
N ALA A 113 -1.78 -5.48 -2.08
CA ALA A 113 -0.47 -5.45 -2.72
C ALA A 113 -0.21 -4.16 -3.51
N ARG A 114 -1.26 -3.38 -3.82
CA ARG A 114 -1.20 -2.16 -4.63
C ARG A 114 -1.28 -0.87 -3.81
N ARG A 115 -1.25 -0.94 -2.47
CA ARG A 115 -1.35 0.22 -1.55
C ARG A 115 -0.30 1.32 -1.75
N GLY A 116 0.82 1.02 -2.42
CA GLY A 116 1.81 2.02 -2.81
C GLY A 116 1.46 2.82 -4.06
N ASN A 117 0.34 2.53 -4.70
CA ASN A 117 -0.12 3.19 -5.92
C ASN A 117 -1.53 3.78 -5.70
N ASP A 118 -1.60 5.08 -5.46
CA ASP A 118 -2.83 5.84 -5.15
C ASP A 118 -3.88 5.82 -6.27
N ALA A 119 -3.50 5.42 -7.49
CA ALA A 119 -4.41 5.35 -8.63
C ALA A 119 -5.10 3.98 -8.81
N VAL A 120 -4.69 2.96 -8.05
CA VAL A 120 -5.29 1.62 -8.05
C VAL A 120 -6.36 1.54 -6.98
#